data_AF-A0A969YHM0-F1
#
_entry.id   AF-A0A969YHM0-F1
#
_cell.length_a   1.000
_cell.length_b   1.000
_cell.length_c   1.000
_cell.angle_alpha   90.00
_cell.angle_beta   90.00
_cell.angle_gamma   90.00
#
_symmetry.space_group_name_H-M   'P 1'
#
loop_
_entity.id
_entity.type
_entity.pdbx_description
1 polymer ?
#
loop_
_entity_poly.entity_id
_entity_poly.type
_entity_poly.pdbx_seq_one_letter_code
_entity_poly.pdbx_strand_id
1 'polypeptide(L)'
;MNYAIVENGQVTNIICLDPKNAAEFPEAVPIADVPAGIGDAFADGAFYRDGVRLLTPLETALATIAELDVAVVEYSYQNALLTLGVTEGEVTP
;
A
#
# COMPACT_ATOMS: atom_id res chain seq x y z
N MET A 1 3.01 20.10 8.41
CA MET A 1 3.00 18.67 7.97
C MET A 1 1.87 17.99 8.71
N ASN A 2 1.21 17.01 8.09
CA ASN A 2 0.12 16.28 8.74
C ASN A 2 0.66 15.20 9.67
N TYR A 3 0.04 15.08 10.84
CA TYR A 3 0.31 14.09 11.87
C TYR A 3 -0.99 13.41 12.27
N ALA A 4 -0.88 12.12 12.57
CA ALA A 4 -1.94 11.33 13.17
C ALA A 4 -1.74 11.36 14.69
N ILE A 5 -2.78 11.71 15.44
CA ILE A 5 -2.81 11.44 16.88
C ILE A 5 -3.18 9.98 17.06
N VAL A 6 -2.29 9.21 17.67
CA VAL A 6 -2.46 7.78 17.90
C VAL A 6 -2.69 7.52 19.37
N GLU A 7 -3.83 6.95 19.73
CA GLU A 7 -4.15 6.54 21.10
C GLU A 7 -4.51 5.06 21.10
N ASN A 8 -3.87 4.27 21.98
CA ASN A 8 -4.05 2.81 22.04
C ASN A 8 -3.88 2.10 20.68
N GLY A 9 -2.94 2.58 19.86
CA GLY A 9 -2.66 2.02 18.53
C GLY A 9 -3.69 2.37 17.45
N GLN A 10 -4.62 3.30 17.72
CA GLN A 10 -5.60 3.78 16.75
C GLN A 10 -5.48 5.28 16.51
N VAL A 11 -5.65 5.69 15.25
CA VAL A 11 -5.67 7.09 14.86
C VAL A 11 -6.98 7.73 15.31
N THR A 12 -6.92 8.66 16.26
CA THR A 12 -8.10 9.35 16.80
C THR A 12 -8.31 10.74 16.20
N ASN A 13 -7.26 11.35 15.65
CA ASN A 13 -7.35 12.66 15.00
C ASN A 13 -6.25 12.86 13.95
N ILE A 14 -6.48 13.77 13.00
CA ILE A 14 -5.47 14.29 12.07
C ILE A 14 -5.24 15.77 12.34
N ILE A 15 -4.00 16.14 12.62
CA ILE A 15 -3.62 17.53 12.90
C ILE A 15 -2.51 17.98 11.96
N CYS A 16 -2.40 19.29 11.74
CA CYS A 16 -1.26 19.88 11.05
C CYS A 16 -0.35 20.57 12.07
N LEU A 17 0.92 20.18 12.10
CA LEU A 17 1.94 20.77 12.97
C LEU A 17 3.13 21.30 12.15
N ASP A 18 3.78 22.35 12.65
CA ASP A 18 5.18 22.62 12.28
C ASP A 18 6.03 21.50 12.90
N PRO A 19 6.92 20.83 12.14
CA PRO A 19 7.78 19.77 12.67
C PRO A 19 8.60 20.18 13.90
N LYS A 20 8.90 21.48 14.08
CA LYS A 20 9.61 22.00 15.26
C LYS A 20 8.81 21.86 16.55
N ASN A 21 7.47 21.83 16.47
CA ASN A 21 6.59 21.66 17.61
C ASN A 21 6.21 20.20 17.87
N ALA A 22 6.63 19.25 17.03
CA ALA A 22 6.24 17.83 17.16
C ALA A 22 6.61 17.23 18.52
N ALA A 23 7.70 17.69 19.14
CA ALA A 23 8.13 17.24 20.46
C ALA A 23 7.13 17.55 21.59
N GLU A 24 6.22 18.51 21.39
CA GLU A 24 5.17 18.87 22.35
C GLU A 24 3.95 17.93 22.27
N PHE A 25 3.90 17.06 21.25
CA PHE A 25 2.80 16.13 20.97
C PHE A 25 3.34 14.70 20.85
N PRO A 26 3.64 14.00 21.95
CA PRO A 26 4.28 12.69 21.93
C PRO A 26 3.45 11.60 21.22
N GLU A 27 2.13 11.74 21.20
CA GLU A 27 1.20 10.83 20.51
C GLU A 27 1.05 11.16 19.00
N ALA A 28 1.70 12.23 18.51
CA ALA A 28 1.60 12.66 17.11
C ALA A 28 2.63 11.92 16.24
N VAL A 29 2.13 11.07 15.35
CA VAL A 29 2.92 10.31 14.39
C VAL A 29 2.87 11.00 13.02
N PRO A 30 4.02 11.27 12.36
CA PRO A 30 4.02 11.89 11.04
C PRO A 30 3.37 10.98 9.99
N ILE A 31 2.42 11.51 9.22
CA ILE A 31 1.69 10.75 8.19
C ILE A 31 2.49 10.67 6.88
N ALA A 32 3.36 11.65 6.62
CA ALA A 32 4.05 11.82 5.34
C ALA A 32 3.07 11.74 4.16
N ASP A 33 3.31 10.84 3.20
CA ASP A 33 2.46 10.63 2.01
C ASP A 33 1.45 9.48 2.18
N VAL A 34 1.36 8.87 3.36
CA VAL A 34 0.42 7.75 3.59
C VAL A 34 -1.00 8.30 3.68
N PRO A 35 -2.01 7.72 3.00
CA PRO A 35 -3.40 8.18 3.08
C PRO A 35 -4.11 7.70 4.37
N ALA A 36 -3.44 7.90 5.52
CA ALA A 36 -3.96 7.58 6.84
C ALA A 36 -5.04 8.57 7.28
N GLY A 37 -6.02 8.08 8.01
CA GLY A 37 -7.17 8.81 8.51
C GLY A 37 -7.65 8.28 9.86
N ILE A 38 -8.67 8.95 10.40
CA ILE A 38 -9.27 8.58 11.69
C ILE A 38 -9.86 7.16 11.59
N GLY A 39 -9.57 6.33 12.60
CA GLY A 39 -9.98 4.93 12.67
C GLY A 39 -8.97 3.93 12.11
N ASP A 40 -7.92 4.39 11.42
CA ASP A 40 -6.82 3.52 11.00
C ASP A 40 -6.01 3.07 12.23
N ALA A 41 -5.42 1.89 12.17
CA ALA A 41 -4.50 1.40 13.19
C ALA A 41 -3.07 1.85 12.88
N PHE A 42 -2.27 2.09 13.91
CA PHE A 42 -0.83 2.33 13.80
C PHE A 42 -0.07 1.30 14.63
N ALA A 43 0.74 0.48 13.95
CA ALA A 43 1.54 -0.57 14.55
C ALA A 43 2.84 -0.76 13.77
N ASP A 44 3.92 -1.13 14.44
CA ASP A 44 5.22 -1.45 13.80
C ASP A 44 5.73 -0.38 12.81
N GLY A 45 5.41 0.90 13.08
CA GLY A 45 5.82 2.03 12.24
C GLY A 45 4.98 2.22 10.96
N ALA A 46 3.85 1.54 10.82
CA ALA A 46 2.99 1.63 9.64
C ALA A 46 1.51 1.84 10.02
N PHE A 47 0.77 2.44 9.09
CA PHE A 47 -0.69 2.61 9.19
C PHE A 47 -1.41 1.46 8.51
N TYR A 48 -2.55 1.05 9.07
CA TYR A 48 -3.36 -0.05 8.57
C TYR A 48 -4.84 0.33 8.53
N ARG A 49 -5.52 -0.10 7.47
CA ARG A 49 -6.98 -0.01 7.34
C ARG A 49 -7.53 -1.41 7.12
N ASP A 50 -8.48 -1.83 7.94
CA ASP A 50 -9.07 -3.17 7.89
C ASP A 50 -8.03 -4.31 7.92
N GLY A 51 -6.92 -4.10 8.64
CA GLY A 51 -5.80 -5.05 8.74
C GLY A 51 -4.81 -5.01 7.56
N VAL A 52 -5.03 -4.16 6.56
CA VAL A 52 -4.14 -4.01 5.39
C VAL A 52 -3.27 -2.78 5.55
N ARG A 53 -1.95 -2.93 5.32
CA ARG A 53 -1.00 -1.82 5.37
C ARG A 53 -1.34 -0.76 4.32
N LEU A 54 -1.47 0.49 4.74
CA LEU A 54 -1.63 1.63 3.84
C LEU A 54 -0.29 1.95 3.16
N LEU A 55 -0.34 2.00 1.84
CA LEU A 55 0.80 2.36 0.99
C LEU A 55 0.76 3.85 0.64
N THR A 56 1.93 4.43 0.48
CA THR A 56 2.06 5.73 -0.19
C THR A 56 1.60 5.63 -1.66
N PRO A 57 1.26 6.76 -2.31
CA PRO A 57 0.98 6.78 -3.75
C PRO A 57 2.12 6.19 -4.60
N LEU A 58 3.38 6.42 -4.20
CA LEU A 58 4.55 5.89 -4.88
C LEU A 58 4.64 4.36 -4.73
N GLU A 59 4.51 3.84 -3.51
CA GLU A 59 4.49 2.39 -3.27
C GLU A 59 3.33 1.71 -4.03
N THR A 60 2.16 2.35 -4.07
CA THR A 60 1.01 1.87 -4.85
C THR A 60 1.34 1.80 -6.34
N ALA A 61 1.92 2.87 -6.91
CA ALA A 61 2.32 2.89 -8.31
C ALA A 61 3.37 1.82 -8.64
N LEU A 62 4.35 1.62 -7.77
CA LEU A 62 5.38 0.58 -7.94
C LEU A 62 4.77 -0.83 -7.88
N ALA A 63 3.84 -1.07 -6.95
CA ALA A 63 3.11 -2.34 -6.87
C ALA A 63 2.30 -2.60 -8.15
N THR A 64 1.60 -1.59 -8.67
CA THR A 64 0.87 -1.70 -9.94
C THR A 64 1.80 -1.98 -11.13
N ILE A 65 2.96 -1.31 -11.20
CA ILE A 65 3.94 -1.56 -12.28
C ILE A 65 4.43 -3.01 -12.22
N ALA A 66 4.79 -3.51 -11.02
CA ALA A 66 5.24 -4.89 -10.86
C ALA A 66 4.17 -5.91 -11.26
N GLU A 67 2.89 -5.67 -10.91
CA GLU A 67 1.76 -6.49 -11.34
C GLU A 67 1.58 -6.47 -12.86
N LEU A 68 1.66 -5.30 -13.49
CA LEU A 68 1.56 -5.15 -14.93
C LEU A 68 2.71 -5.82 -15.69
N ASP A 69 3.95 -5.74 -15.17
CA ASP A 69 5.10 -6.41 -15.78
C ASP A 69 4.92 -7.94 -15.82
N VAL A 70 4.39 -8.52 -14.73
CA VAL A 70 4.06 -9.96 -14.67
C VAL A 70 2.96 -10.30 -15.70
N ALA A 71 1.89 -9.52 -15.72
CA ALA A 71 0.78 -9.74 -16.66
C ALA A 71 1.24 -9.66 -18.12
N VAL A 72 2.10 -8.69 -18.47
CA VAL A 72 2.65 -8.53 -19.83
C VAL A 72 3.45 -9.76 -20.24
N VAL A 73 4.28 -10.32 -19.35
CA VAL A 73 5.04 -11.54 -19.62
C VAL A 73 4.11 -12.72 -19.85
N GLU A 74 3.10 -12.89 -18.99
CA GLU A 74 2.11 -13.96 -19.10
C GLU A 74 1.33 -13.89 -20.42
N TYR A 75 0.80 -12.73 -20.78
CA TYR A 75 0.10 -12.54 -22.06
C TYR A 75 1.02 -12.75 -23.25
N SER A 76 2.28 -12.34 -23.18
CA SER A 76 3.26 -12.58 -24.24
C SER A 76 3.51 -14.07 -24.46
N TYR A 77 3.58 -14.85 -23.38
CA TYR A 77 3.71 -16.30 -23.44
C TYR A 77 2.47 -16.97 -24.04
N GLN A 78 1.27 -16.61 -23.57
CA GLN A 78 0.01 -17.12 -24.09
C GLN A 78 -0.13 -16.84 -25.60
N ASN A 79 0.23 -15.64 -26.04
CA ASN A 79 0.23 -15.27 -27.46
C ASN A 79 1.24 -16.11 -28.27
N ALA A 80 2.42 -16.38 -27.73
CA ALA A 80 3.41 -17.23 -28.38
C ALA A 80 2.91 -18.67 -28.55
N LEU A 81 2.29 -19.26 -27.51
CA LEU A 81 1.68 -20.58 -27.58
C LEU A 81 0.57 -20.66 -28.62
N LEU A 82 -0.33 -19.67 -28.61
CA LEU A 82 -1.41 -19.58 -29.58
C LEU A 82 -0.88 -19.50 -31.03
N THR A 83 0.17 -18.70 -31.25
CA THR A 83 0.83 -18.58 -32.56
C THR A 83 1.44 -19.91 -33.02
N LEU A 84 1.99 -20.69 -32.09
CA LEU A 84 2.54 -22.02 -32.37
C LEU A 84 1.47 -23.12 -32.52
N GLY A 85 0.19 -22.78 -32.38
CA GLY A 85 -0.91 -23.75 -32.41
C GLY A 85 -0.92 -24.67 -31.19
N VAL A 86 -0.22 -24.30 -30.11
CA VAL A 86 -0.22 -25.02 -28.84
C VAL A 86 -1.34 -24.43 -27.99
N THR A 87 -2.50 -25.07 -27.99
CA THR A 87 -3.53 -24.85 -26.96
C THR A 87 -3.10 -25.62 -25.72
N GLU A 88 -3.20 -25.04 -24.51
CA GLU A 88 -3.02 -25.80 -23.27
C GLU A 88 -3.84 -27.09 -23.35
N GLY A 89 -3.15 -28.22 -23.51
CA GLY A 89 -3.77 -29.53 -23.58
C GLY A 89 -4.31 -29.86 -22.21
N GLU A 90 -5.53 -30.42 -22.16
CA GLU A 90 -6.16 -30.97 -20.97
C GLU A 90 -5.16 -31.85 -20.19
N VAL A 91 -4.61 -31.31 -19.10
CA VAL A 91 -4.05 -32.12 -18.03
C VAL A 91 -5.23 -32.75 -17.30
N THR A 92 -5.72 -33.87 -17.84
CA THR A 92 -6.56 -34.79 -17.09
C THR A 92 -5.67 -35.60 -16.13
N PRO A 93 -6.09 -35.81 -14.88
CA PRO A 93 -5.29 -36.44 -13.82
C PRO A 93 -5.00 -37.93 -14.09
#